data_AF-A0AAV8Y2P0-F1
#
_entry.id   AF-A0AAV8Y2P0-F1
#
_cell.length_a   1.000
_cell.length_b   1.000
_cell.length_c   1.000
_cell.angle_alpha   90.00
_cell.angle_beta   90.00
_cell.angle_gamma   90.00
#
_symmetry.space_group_name_H-M   'P 1'
#
loop_
_entity.id
_entity.type
_entity.pdbx_description
1 polymer ?
#
loop_
_entity_poly.entity_id
_entity_poly.type
_entity_poly.pdbx_seq_one_letter_code
_entity_poly.pdbx_strand_id
1 'polypeptide(L)'
;MAESAVVIKAKSERKVFKTAKVTKIPDSLLKNPKLQAAIATLPKNYNFEIPKTIWRIQELKVTTVALQMPEGLLIFSTTIADIIKEFTGADTVIMGDITYGACCVDDLTAKALGVELLIHYGHSCLIPIDQISGIKMLYVFVDIKIDPLHFIDTIRVNFEMKTKIGLVTTIQFVTTLQSVANTLREMGYHIVLPQYKPLSPGEILGCTAPVLKCADIIIYLGDGQFHLEAAMIANPEIQAYKYDPYNKRFTREDYEHEDMEKIRKKNILEAKNAGIFGVIMGTLGRQGSPKVVDHIRKQLEDVGKKAVVILLSEIYPTKLELFTRLDAFVQIACPRLSIDWGHAFSKPLLTPYEAAIVCGEIEWHKEDSSYPMDFYANASLGPWTP
;
A
#
# COMPACT_ATOMS: atom_id res chain seq x y z
N MET A 1 -44.73 -19.32 -37.88
CA MET A 1 -43.56 -20.22 -37.97
C MET A 1 -42.37 -19.45 -37.45
N ALA A 2 -41.86 -19.83 -36.27
CA ALA A 2 -40.76 -19.13 -35.61
C ALA A 2 -39.43 -19.77 -36.03
N GLU A 3 -38.50 -18.99 -36.56
CA GLU A 3 -37.15 -19.42 -36.85
C GLU A 3 -36.38 -19.67 -35.54
N SER A 4 -36.00 -20.93 -35.32
CA SER A 4 -35.18 -21.33 -34.19
C SER A 4 -33.72 -20.94 -34.44
N ALA A 5 -33.15 -20.09 -33.58
CA ALA A 5 -31.75 -19.73 -33.61
C ALA A 5 -30.84 -20.96 -33.43
N VAL A 6 -29.87 -21.14 -34.33
CA VAL A 6 -28.87 -22.22 -34.25
C VAL A 6 -27.81 -21.85 -33.21
N VAL A 7 -27.87 -22.50 -32.04
CA VAL A 7 -26.83 -22.38 -31.01
C VAL A 7 -25.67 -23.32 -31.34
N ILE A 8 -24.54 -22.76 -31.77
CA ILE A 8 -23.29 -23.51 -31.96
C ILE A 8 -22.69 -23.82 -30.59
N LYS A 9 -22.77 -25.09 -30.16
CA LYS A 9 -22.08 -25.57 -28.94
C LYS A 9 -20.58 -25.39 -29.09
N ALA A 10 -19.94 -24.77 -28.10
CA ALA A 10 -18.49 -24.70 -28.00
C ALA A 10 -17.89 -26.12 -28.00
N LYS A 11 -16.87 -26.36 -28.82
CA LYS A 11 -16.08 -27.61 -28.80
C LYS A 11 -15.53 -27.81 -27.39
N SER A 12 -15.71 -29.02 -26.83
CA SER A 12 -15.34 -29.38 -25.45
C SER A 12 -13.83 -29.43 -25.19
N GLU A 13 -13.00 -29.28 -26.22
CA GLU A 13 -11.56 -29.16 -26.07
C GLU A 13 -11.18 -27.68 -26.05
N ARG A 14 -10.96 -27.14 -24.83
CA ARG A 14 -10.22 -25.89 -24.66
C ARG A 14 -8.84 -26.10 -25.27
N LYS A 15 -8.58 -25.48 -26.44
CA LYS A 15 -7.21 -25.23 -26.89
C LYS A 15 -6.56 -24.27 -25.89
N VAL A 16 -5.95 -24.84 -24.85
CA VAL A 16 -5.01 -24.12 -24.00
C VAL A 16 -3.80 -23.80 -24.87
N PHE A 17 -3.70 -22.56 -25.32
CA PHE A 17 -2.43 -22.04 -25.80
C PHE A 17 -1.47 -22.08 -24.61
N LYS A 18 -0.64 -23.12 -24.52
CA LYS A 18 0.50 -23.14 -23.61
C LYS A 18 1.50 -22.10 -24.12
N THR A 19 1.44 -20.88 -23.62
CA THR A 19 2.58 -19.96 -23.66
C THR A 19 3.66 -20.52 -22.74
N ALA A 20 4.53 -21.35 -23.30
CA ALA A 20 5.74 -21.79 -22.64
C ALA A 20 6.73 -20.61 -22.56
N LYS A 21 6.75 -19.93 -21.41
CA LYS A 21 7.98 -19.35 -20.85
C LYS A 21 7.96 -19.59 -19.35
N VAL A 22 8.49 -20.74 -18.96
CA VAL A 22 8.84 -20.98 -17.55
C VAL A 22 10.08 -20.13 -17.26
N THR A 23 9.87 -18.98 -16.65
CA THR A 23 10.86 -18.04 -16.10
C THR A 23 11.55 -18.62 -14.87
N LYS A 24 12.13 -19.82 -14.98
CA LYS A 24 12.90 -20.41 -13.88
C LYS A 24 14.29 -19.77 -13.86
N ILE A 25 14.67 -19.21 -12.72
CA ILE A 25 16.03 -18.70 -12.48
C ILE A 25 17.01 -19.85 -12.73
N PRO A 26 18.04 -19.68 -13.58
CA PRO A 26 19.01 -20.72 -13.88
C PRO A 26 19.72 -21.24 -12.63
N ASP A 27 19.94 -22.55 -12.56
CA ASP A 27 20.74 -23.21 -11.52
C ASP A 27 22.16 -22.63 -11.44
N SER A 28 22.70 -22.15 -12.56
CA SER A 28 24.01 -21.49 -12.61
C SER A 28 24.06 -20.22 -11.77
N LEU A 29 22.96 -19.49 -11.59
CA LEU A 29 22.88 -18.34 -10.68
C LEU A 29 22.61 -18.81 -9.24
N LEU A 30 21.64 -19.72 -9.06
CA LEU A 30 21.26 -20.20 -7.72
C LEU A 30 22.42 -20.88 -6.99
N LYS A 31 23.26 -21.63 -7.70
CA LYS A 31 24.39 -22.39 -7.15
C LYS A 31 25.73 -21.68 -7.30
N ASN A 32 25.77 -20.42 -7.74
CA ASN A 32 27.03 -19.68 -7.91
C ASN A 32 27.64 -19.34 -6.53
N PRO A 33 28.82 -19.89 -6.19
CA PRO A 33 29.40 -19.70 -4.86
C PRO A 33 29.82 -18.25 -4.60
N LYS A 34 30.27 -17.51 -5.62
CA LYS A 34 30.63 -16.09 -5.49
C LYS A 34 29.39 -15.24 -5.21
N LEU A 35 28.30 -15.50 -5.94
CA LEU A 35 27.04 -14.79 -5.74
C LEU A 35 26.47 -15.07 -4.35
N GLN A 36 26.49 -16.32 -3.90
CA GLN A 36 26.03 -16.68 -2.55
C GLN A 36 26.87 -16.01 -1.46
N ALA A 37 28.19 -15.93 -1.63
CA ALA A 37 29.06 -15.22 -0.70
C ALA A 37 28.74 -13.71 -0.65
N ALA A 38 28.49 -13.08 -1.79
CA ALA A 38 28.10 -11.68 -1.86
C ALA A 38 26.72 -11.43 -1.22
N ILE A 39 25.73 -12.27 -1.50
CA ILE A 39 24.39 -12.21 -0.87
C ILE A 39 24.49 -12.40 0.65
N ALA A 40 25.43 -13.20 1.16
CA ALA A 40 25.59 -13.44 2.59
C ALA A 40 26.01 -12.19 3.40
N THR A 41 26.39 -11.09 2.72
CA THR A 41 26.61 -9.77 3.36
C THR A 41 25.31 -9.05 3.71
N LEU A 42 24.20 -9.41 3.05
CA LEU A 42 22.86 -8.90 3.35
C LEU A 42 22.24 -9.67 4.54
N PRO A 43 21.29 -9.08 5.27
CA PRO A 43 20.67 -9.73 6.42
C PRO A 43 19.93 -11.01 6.00
N LYS A 44 20.30 -12.14 6.62
CA LYS A 44 19.84 -13.49 6.23
C LYS A 44 18.34 -13.71 6.40
N ASN A 45 17.69 -12.92 7.24
CA ASN A 45 16.25 -12.97 7.46
C ASN A 45 15.46 -12.16 6.42
N TYR A 46 16.09 -11.37 5.56
CA TYR A 46 15.43 -10.60 4.50
C TYR A 46 15.68 -11.28 3.15
N ASN A 47 14.62 -11.46 2.35
CA ASN A 47 14.74 -12.01 1.01
C ASN A 47 14.69 -10.92 -0.06
N PHE A 48 15.85 -10.38 -0.45
CA PHE A 48 15.97 -9.39 -1.53
C PHE A 48 15.85 -9.97 -2.95
N GLU A 49 15.60 -11.27 -3.11
CA GLU A 49 15.44 -11.94 -4.40
C GLU A 49 16.58 -11.65 -5.41
N ILE A 50 17.81 -11.44 -4.94
CA ILE A 50 18.97 -11.05 -5.77
C ILE A 50 19.17 -11.94 -7.02
N PRO A 51 19.06 -13.29 -6.95
CA PRO A 51 19.16 -14.12 -8.15
C PRO A 51 18.08 -13.83 -9.20
N LYS A 52 16.86 -13.50 -8.77
CA LYS A 52 15.75 -13.12 -9.66
C LYS A 52 16.03 -11.78 -10.32
N THR A 53 16.55 -10.81 -9.55
CA THR A 53 16.98 -9.50 -10.05
C THR A 53 18.04 -9.63 -11.13
N ILE A 54 19.12 -10.37 -10.87
CA ILE A 54 20.20 -10.61 -11.83
C ILE A 54 19.67 -11.30 -13.09
N TRP A 55 18.88 -12.36 -12.91
CA TRP A 55 18.27 -13.06 -14.04
C TRP A 55 17.40 -12.15 -14.89
N ARG A 56 16.60 -11.28 -14.26
CA ARG A 56 15.71 -10.37 -14.96
C ARG A 56 16.48 -9.33 -15.77
N ILE A 57 17.57 -8.80 -15.22
CA ILE A 57 18.46 -7.87 -15.93
C ILE A 57 19.06 -8.53 -17.17
N GLN A 58 19.58 -9.76 -17.01
CA GLN A 58 20.18 -10.53 -18.12
C GLN A 58 19.16 -10.94 -19.18
N GLU A 59 17.95 -11.36 -18.78
CA GLU A 59 16.86 -11.74 -19.69
C GLU A 59 16.42 -10.54 -20.54
N LEU A 60 16.27 -9.38 -19.90
CA LEU A 60 15.86 -8.15 -20.57
C LEU A 60 17.00 -7.48 -21.35
N LYS A 61 18.26 -7.88 -21.10
CA LYS A 61 19.48 -7.27 -21.67
C LYS A 61 19.56 -5.77 -21.42
N VAL A 62 19.16 -5.35 -20.23
CA VAL A 62 19.22 -3.93 -19.80
C VAL A 62 20.58 -3.63 -19.19
N THR A 63 21.01 -2.39 -19.36
CA THR A 63 22.31 -1.87 -18.94
C THR A 63 22.23 -0.80 -17.87
N THR A 64 21.06 -0.20 -17.68
CA THR A 64 20.81 0.80 -16.62
C THR A 64 19.61 0.41 -15.76
N VAL A 65 19.81 0.32 -14.44
CA VAL A 65 18.82 -0.17 -13.47
C VAL A 65 18.65 0.84 -12.34
N ALA A 66 17.40 1.18 -11.97
CA ALA A 66 17.13 1.98 -10.78
C ALA A 66 16.74 1.10 -9.59
N LEU A 67 17.21 1.46 -8.42
CA LEU A 67 16.87 0.84 -7.14
C LEU A 67 16.05 1.85 -6.33
N GLN A 68 14.77 1.55 -6.11
CA GLN A 68 13.90 2.32 -5.22
C GLN A 68 13.58 1.49 -3.98
N MET A 69 13.84 2.06 -2.81
CA MET A 69 13.73 1.37 -1.52
C MET A 69 13.08 2.29 -0.49
N PRO A 70 12.25 1.76 0.42
CA PRO A 70 11.88 2.48 1.63
C PRO A 70 13.12 2.73 2.50
N GLU A 71 13.02 3.69 3.42
CA GLU A 71 14.13 4.19 4.24
C GLU A 71 14.84 3.07 5.01
N GLY A 72 14.07 2.14 5.58
CA GLY A 72 14.60 1.00 6.33
C GLY A 72 15.41 0.00 5.49
N LEU A 73 15.26 0.02 4.16
CA LEU A 73 16.00 -0.84 3.24
C LEU A 73 17.09 -0.08 2.47
N LEU A 74 17.04 1.26 2.43
CA LEU A 74 18.00 2.09 1.69
C LEU A 74 19.44 1.87 2.15
N ILE A 75 19.66 1.48 3.41
CA ILE A 75 20.98 1.10 3.95
C ILE A 75 21.64 -0.06 3.19
N PHE A 76 20.87 -0.91 2.51
CA PHE A 76 21.38 -2.03 1.70
C PHE A 76 21.59 -1.67 0.22
N SER A 77 21.20 -0.47 -0.20
CA SER A 77 21.17 -0.07 -1.62
C SER A 77 22.53 -0.17 -2.30
N THR A 78 23.60 0.29 -1.66
CA THR A 78 24.97 0.28 -2.23
C THR A 78 25.50 -1.13 -2.37
N THR A 79 25.31 -1.98 -1.35
CA THR A 79 25.69 -3.40 -1.43
C THR A 79 24.93 -4.12 -2.54
N ILE A 80 23.63 -3.87 -2.69
CA ILE A 80 22.81 -4.46 -3.77
C ILE A 80 23.26 -3.93 -5.14
N ALA A 81 23.58 -2.65 -5.24
CA ALA A 81 24.13 -2.04 -6.46
C ALA A 81 25.45 -2.68 -6.88
N ASP A 82 26.39 -2.87 -5.95
CA ASP A 82 27.67 -3.54 -6.20
C ASP A 82 27.48 -4.97 -6.70
N ILE A 83 26.55 -5.73 -6.07
CA ILE A 83 26.21 -7.09 -6.51
C ILE A 83 25.63 -7.07 -7.93
N ILE A 84 24.70 -6.16 -8.23
CA ILE A 84 24.13 -6.06 -9.58
C ILE A 84 25.22 -5.76 -10.60
N LYS A 85 26.10 -4.79 -10.32
CA LYS A 85 27.18 -4.39 -11.21
C LYS A 85 28.15 -5.54 -11.48
N GLU A 86 28.60 -6.24 -10.44
CA GLU A 86 29.53 -7.37 -10.55
C GLU A 86 28.97 -8.52 -11.39
N PHE A 87 27.69 -8.88 -11.20
CA PHE A 87 27.11 -10.08 -11.82
C PHE A 87 26.35 -9.83 -13.12
N THR A 88 26.15 -8.57 -13.52
CA THR A 88 25.43 -8.22 -14.75
C THR A 88 26.16 -7.20 -15.64
N GLY A 89 27.09 -6.42 -15.08
CA GLY A 89 27.73 -5.29 -15.75
C GLY A 89 26.84 -4.03 -15.83
N ALA A 90 25.56 -4.13 -15.46
CA ALA A 90 24.62 -3.00 -15.54
C ALA A 90 24.98 -1.90 -14.52
N ASP A 91 24.89 -0.65 -14.95
CA ASP A 91 24.97 0.52 -14.08
C ASP A 91 23.69 0.65 -13.25
N THR A 92 23.86 1.10 -12.02
CA THR A 92 22.77 1.23 -11.04
C THR A 92 22.60 2.66 -10.59
N VAL A 93 21.36 3.12 -10.55
CA VAL A 93 20.96 4.40 -9.97
C VAL A 93 20.18 4.14 -8.69
N ILE A 94 20.65 4.64 -7.56
CA ILE A 94 19.91 4.57 -6.29
C ILE A 94 18.96 5.76 -6.23
N MET A 95 17.66 5.49 -6.13
CA MET A 95 16.64 6.53 -5.93
C MET A 95 16.59 6.89 -4.45
N GLY A 96 17.24 7.99 -4.09
CA GLY A 96 17.44 8.41 -2.70
C GLY A 96 16.29 9.21 -2.09
N ASP A 97 15.26 9.55 -2.87
CA ASP A 97 14.07 10.22 -2.37
C ASP A 97 13.18 9.25 -1.58
N ILE A 98 12.34 9.84 -0.72
CA ILE A 98 11.48 9.11 0.21
C ILE A 98 10.55 8.12 -0.50
N THR A 99 10.39 6.91 0.05
CA THR A 99 9.45 5.90 -0.50
C THR A 99 8.62 5.28 0.61
N TYR A 100 7.51 5.94 0.95
CA TYR A 100 6.61 5.50 2.04
C TYR A 100 5.83 4.20 1.78
N GLY A 101 5.63 3.79 0.53
CA GLY A 101 4.71 2.68 0.24
C GLY A 101 4.63 2.28 -1.23
N ALA A 102 3.76 1.29 -1.48
CA ALA A 102 3.47 0.75 -2.82
C ALA A 102 2.91 1.79 -3.81
N CYS A 103 2.36 2.90 -3.30
CA CYS A 103 1.87 4.02 -4.09
C CYS A 103 2.97 4.97 -4.57
N CYS A 104 4.18 4.90 -4.00
CA CYS A 104 5.26 5.84 -4.24
C CYS A 104 6.19 5.40 -5.38
N VAL A 105 5.74 4.52 -6.27
CA VAL A 105 6.54 4.05 -7.42
C VAL A 105 6.94 5.24 -8.30
N ASP A 106 8.24 5.51 -8.38
CA ASP A 106 8.77 6.67 -9.12
C ASP A 106 9.26 6.28 -10.52
N ASP A 107 8.31 5.82 -11.33
CA ASP A 107 8.56 5.41 -12.70
C ASP A 107 8.81 6.60 -13.65
N LEU A 108 8.31 7.79 -13.29
CA LEU A 108 8.47 9.01 -14.08
C LEU A 108 9.91 9.52 -14.04
N THR A 109 10.51 9.63 -12.84
CA THR A 109 11.92 10.04 -12.71
C THR A 109 12.84 8.99 -13.33
N ALA A 110 12.59 7.70 -13.06
CA ALA A 110 13.39 6.63 -13.63
C ALA A 110 13.39 6.68 -15.18
N LYS A 111 12.23 6.91 -15.79
CA LYS A 111 12.12 7.12 -17.24
C LYS A 111 12.87 8.35 -17.72
N ALA A 112 12.76 9.48 -17.01
CA ALA A 112 13.47 10.71 -17.37
C ALA A 112 14.99 10.56 -17.32
N LEU A 113 15.50 9.71 -16.42
CA LEU A 113 16.92 9.37 -16.31
C LEU A 113 17.39 8.34 -17.36
N GLY A 114 16.52 7.84 -18.22
CA GLY A 114 16.85 6.81 -19.20
C GLY A 114 17.10 5.43 -18.58
N VAL A 115 16.57 5.18 -17.39
CA VAL A 115 16.63 3.86 -16.75
C VAL A 115 15.74 2.88 -17.51
N GLU A 116 16.26 1.68 -17.74
CA GLU A 116 15.55 0.66 -18.52
C GLU A 116 14.75 -0.30 -17.63
N LEU A 117 15.17 -0.49 -16.38
CA LEU A 117 14.51 -1.32 -15.37
C LEU A 117 14.49 -0.62 -14.00
N LEU A 118 13.31 -0.38 -13.45
CA LEU A 118 13.11 0.07 -12.07
C LEU A 118 12.82 -1.15 -11.17
N ILE A 119 13.63 -1.33 -10.13
CA ILE A 119 13.42 -2.33 -9.10
C ILE A 119 12.88 -1.65 -7.84
N HIS A 120 11.64 -1.96 -7.49
CA HIS A 120 10.94 -1.40 -6.33
C HIS A 120 10.92 -2.43 -5.20
N TYR A 121 11.54 -2.10 -4.08
CA TYR A 121 11.68 -3.00 -2.94
C TYR A 121 10.67 -2.72 -1.83
N GLY A 122 10.31 -3.76 -1.09
CA GLY A 122 9.61 -3.66 0.19
C GLY A 122 8.10 -3.51 0.10
N HIS A 123 7.52 -3.37 -1.09
CA HIS A 123 6.09 -3.11 -1.25
C HIS A 123 5.44 -3.99 -2.32
N SER A 124 4.14 -4.21 -2.15
CA SER A 124 3.30 -4.95 -3.09
C SER A 124 3.15 -4.25 -4.44
N CYS A 125 2.80 -5.02 -5.46
CA CYS A 125 2.54 -4.51 -6.82
C CYS A 125 1.20 -3.75 -6.91
N LEU A 126 1.03 -2.68 -6.13
CA LEU A 126 -0.22 -1.92 -6.11
C LEU A 126 -0.47 -1.18 -7.42
N ILE A 127 0.59 -0.62 -8.02
CA ILE A 127 0.53 0.03 -9.32
C ILE A 127 0.74 -1.02 -10.41
N PRO A 128 -0.28 -1.28 -11.26
CA PRO A 128 -0.16 -2.29 -12.30
C PRO A 128 0.95 -1.95 -13.30
N ILE A 129 1.78 -2.94 -13.63
CA ILE A 129 2.96 -2.77 -14.51
C ILE A 129 2.54 -2.30 -15.92
N ASP A 130 1.33 -2.64 -16.37
CA ASP A 130 0.77 -2.22 -17.65
C ASP A 130 0.38 -0.73 -17.69
N GLN A 131 0.15 -0.09 -16.54
CA GLN A 131 -0.07 1.36 -16.44
C GLN A 131 1.25 2.15 -16.55
N ILE A 132 2.39 1.48 -16.38
CA ILE A 132 3.71 2.09 -16.37
C ILE A 132 4.26 2.09 -17.80
N SER A 133 4.08 3.21 -18.48
CA SER A 133 4.46 3.36 -19.89
C SER A 133 5.91 3.78 -20.05
N GLY A 134 6.71 2.92 -20.67
CA GLY A 134 8.05 3.24 -21.16
C GLY A 134 9.20 2.90 -20.21
N ILE A 135 8.94 2.17 -19.12
CA ILE A 135 9.99 1.59 -18.26
C ILE A 135 9.59 0.18 -17.82
N LYS A 136 10.55 -0.75 -17.68
CA LYS A 136 10.28 -2.07 -17.12
C LYS A 136 10.33 -2.01 -15.60
N MET A 137 9.52 -2.83 -14.94
CA MET A 137 9.47 -2.87 -13.49
C MET A 137 9.70 -4.29 -12.94
N LEU A 138 10.38 -4.36 -11.81
CA LEU A 138 10.49 -5.55 -10.99
C LEU A 138 10.16 -5.18 -9.54
N TYR A 139 9.10 -5.78 -9.00
CA TYR A 139 8.81 -5.69 -7.57
C TYR A 139 9.53 -6.81 -6.80
N VAL A 140 10.13 -6.42 -5.68
CA VAL A 140 10.74 -7.33 -4.71
C VAL A 140 10.12 -7.03 -3.35
N PHE A 141 9.27 -7.92 -2.85
CA PHE A 141 8.49 -7.65 -1.63
C PHE A 141 9.32 -7.64 -0.36
N VAL A 142 10.49 -8.30 -0.39
CA VAL A 142 11.38 -8.47 0.76
C VAL A 142 10.66 -9.20 1.91
N ASP A 143 10.40 -10.50 1.68
CA ASP A 143 9.87 -11.40 2.73
C ASP A 143 10.86 -11.46 3.90
N ILE A 144 10.36 -11.20 5.11
CA ILE A 144 11.13 -11.18 6.36
C ILE A 144 10.78 -12.41 7.18
N LYS A 145 11.79 -13.24 7.43
CA LYS A 145 11.68 -14.42 8.26
C LYS A 145 11.61 -14.04 9.74
N ILE A 146 10.62 -14.58 10.42
CA ILE A 146 10.38 -14.41 11.86
C ILE A 146 10.25 -15.79 12.52
N ASP A 147 10.04 -15.82 13.84
CA ASP A 147 9.73 -17.03 14.60
C ASP A 147 8.21 -17.30 14.60
N PRO A 148 7.68 -18.18 13.72
CA PRO A 148 6.25 -18.45 13.66
C PRO A 148 5.74 -19.23 14.88
N LEU A 149 6.60 -20.01 15.55
CA LEU A 149 6.18 -20.85 16.67
C LEU A 149 5.81 -19.98 17.87
N HIS A 150 6.65 -18.97 18.17
CA HIS A 150 6.33 -18.03 19.25
C HIS A 150 5.01 -17.27 18.99
N PHE A 151 4.73 -16.90 17.73
CA PHE A 151 3.47 -16.24 17.40
C PHE A 151 2.27 -17.18 17.57
N ILE A 152 2.38 -18.44 17.12
CA ILE A 152 1.35 -19.47 17.34
C ILE A 152 1.11 -19.68 18.84
N ASP A 153 2.16 -19.84 19.64
CA ASP A 153 2.06 -20.08 21.08
C ASP A 153 1.48 -18.86 21.80
N THR A 154 1.81 -17.65 21.35
CA THR A 154 1.22 -16.41 21.86
C THR A 154 -0.29 -16.41 21.67
N ILE A 155 -0.78 -16.76 20.47
CA ILE A 155 -2.23 -16.85 20.21
C ILE A 155 -2.88 -17.92 21.11
N ARG A 156 -2.24 -19.08 21.25
CA ARG A 156 -2.77 -20.21 22.04
C ARG A 156 -2.89 -19.91 23.53
N VAL A 157 -1.96 -19.14 24.08
CA VAL A 157 -1.97 -18.80 25.50
C VAL A 157 -3.02 -17.72 25.81
N ASN A 158 -3.33 -16.85 24.84
CA ASN A 158 -4.19 -15.69 25.07
C ASN A 158 -5.66 -15.88 24.65
N PHE A 159 -5.94 -16.83 23.73
CA PHE A 159 -7.29 -16.99 23.18
C PHE A 159 -7.75 -18.45 23.13
N GLU A 160 -9.04 -18.65 23.40
CA GLU A 160 -9.70 -19.95 23.23
C GLU A 160 -9.98 -20.25 21.75
N MET A 161 -10.10 -21.54 21.39
CA MET A 161 -10.36 -21.97 20.00
C MET A 161 -11.68 -21.44 19.43
N LYS A 162 -12.66 -21.13 20.29
CA LYS A 162 -13.97 -20.60 19.89
C LYS A 162 -13.92 -19.14 19.40
N THR A 163 -12.86 -18.40 19.77
CA THR A 163 -12.67 -17.01 19.35
C THR A 163 -12.40 -16.95 17.86
N LYS A 164 -13.15 -16.11 17.13
CA LYS A 164 -12.93 -15.86 15.70
C LYS A 164 -11.87 -14.78 15.55
N ILE A 165 -10.72 -15.17 15.00
CA ILE A 165 -9.54 -14.30 14.93
C ILE A 165 -9.32 -13.85 13.48
N GLY A 166 -9.40 -12.55 13.25
CA GLY A 166 -8.93 -11.92 12.01
C GLY A 166 -7.42 -11.71 12.07
N LEU A 167 -6.66 -12.34 11.19
CA LEU A 167 -5.22 -12.17 11.09
C LEU A 167 -4.88 -11.21 9.95
N VAL A 168 -4.13 -10.16 10.25
CA VAL A 168 -3.68 -9.14 9.29
C VAL A 168 -2.19 -8.83 9.43
N THR A 169 -1.56 -8.30 8.38
CA THR A 169 -0.13 -8.00 8.32
C THR A 169 0.19 -7.08 7.15
N THR A 170 1.42 -6.58 7.07
CA THR A 170 2.01 -6.01 5.86
C THR A 170 2.62 -7.09 4.96
N ILE A 171 2.93 -6.72 3.71
CA ILE A 171 3.46 -7.64 2.70
C ILE A 171 4.71 -8.41 3.13
N GLN A 172 5.58 -7.82 3.96
CA GLN A 172 6.84 -8.43 4.37
C GLN A 172 6.67 -9.69 5.22
N PHE A 173 5.52 -9.87 5.88
CA PHE A 173 5.23 -11.05 6.71
C PHE A 173 4.06 -11.89 6.20
N VAL A 174 3.48 -11.58 5.04
CA VAL A 174 2.25 -12.23 4.54
C VAL A 174 2.43 -13.75 4.38
N THR A 175 3.59 -14.20 3.91
CA THR A 175 3.89 -15.63 3.74
C THR A 175 3.84 -16.36 5.08
N THR A 176 4.46 -15.77 6.11
CA THR A 176 4.48 -16.35 7.45
C THR A 176 3.08 -16.31 8.08
N LEU A 177 2.34 -15.21 7.93
CA LEU A 177 0.97 -15.09 8.43
C LEU A 177 0.06 -16.19 7.85
N GLN A 178 0.13 -16.43 6.55
CA GLN A 178 -0.67 -17.44 5.87
C GLN A 178 -0.31 -18.86 6.33
N SER A 179 0.98 -19.14 6.55
CA SER A 179 1.45 -20.41 7.13
C SER A 179 0.91 -20.61 8.55
N VAL A 180 1.07 -19.60 9.41
CA VAL A 180 0.55 -19.62 10.79
C VAL A 180 -0.96 -19.81 10.83
N ALA A 181 -1.70 -19.13 9.95
CA ALA A 181 -3.15 -19.28 9.85
C ALA A 181 -3.57 -20.72 9.51
N ASN A 182 -2.84 -21.40 8.63
CA ASN A 182 -3.13 -22.80 8.30
C ASN A 182 -2.87 -23.72 9.49
N THR A 183 -1.71 -23.58 10.15
CA THR A 183 -1.37 -24.35 11.35
C THR A 183 -2.42 -24.16 12.45
N LEU A 184 -2.83 -22.92 12.74
CA LEU A 184 -3.84 -22.64 13.76
C LEU A 184 -5.21 -23.24 13.41
N ARG A 185 -5.61 -23.24 12.12
CA ARG A 185 -6.83 -23.92 11.68
C ARG A 185 -6.76 -25.43 11.87
N GLU A 186 -5.62 -26.05 11.57
CA GLU A 186 -5.39 -27.49 11.83
C GLU A 186 -5.48 -27.82 13.33
N MET A 187 -5.11 -26.86 14.19
CA MET A 187 -5.23 -26.96 15.64
C MET A 187 -6.65 -26.66 16.17
N GLY A 188 -7.61 -26.33 15.31
CA GLY A 188 -9.01 -26.09 15.66
C GLY A 188 -9.40 -24.62 15.91
N TYR A 189 -8.51 -23.65 15.67
CA TYR A 189 -8.84 -22.23 15.79
C TYR A 189 -9.64 -21.71 14.59
N HIS A 190 -10.56 -20.78 14.85
CA HIS A 190 -11.30 -20.07 13.80
C HIS A 190 -10.51 -18.86 13.27
N ILE A 191 -9.64 -19.10 12.28
CA ILE A 191 -8.81 -18.04 11.67
C ILE A 191 -9.37 -17.53 10.34
N VAL A 192 -9.60 -16.22 10.26
CA VAL A 192 -9.98 -15.49 9.05
C VAL A 192 -8.79 -14.66 8.55
N LEU A 193 -8.48 -14.76 7.26
CA LEU A 193 -7.54 -13.87 6.58
C LEU A 193 -8.38 -12.95 5.68
N PRO A 194 -8.77 -11.76 6.16
CA PRO A 194 -9.59 -10.86 5.35
C PRO A 194 -8.76 -10.34 4.16
N GLN A 195 -9.43 -9.99 3.07
CA GLN A 195 -8.77 -9.54 1.85
C GLN A 195 -9.52 -8.36 1.26
N TYR A 196 -8.81 -7.27 0.98
CA TYR A 196 -9.32 -6.19 0.15
C TYR A 196 -8.53 -6.13 -1.15
N LYS A 197 -9.13 -6.57 -2.26
CA LYS A 197 -8.42 -6.68 -3.54
C LYS A 197 -7.96 -5.29 -4.02
N PRO A 198 -6.72 -5.18 -4.55
CA PRO A 198 -5.88 -6.27 -5.08
C PRO A 198 -4.92 -6.94 -4.07
N LEU A 199 -4.94 -6.55 -2.79
CA LEU A 199 -3.99 -7.05 -1.78
C LEU A 199 -4.15 -8.56 -1.54
N SER A 200 -3.09 -9.19 -1.04
CA SER A 200 -3.08 -10.60 -0.67
C SER A 200 -3.99 -10.89 0.53
N PRO A 201 -4.46 -12.13 0.73
CA PRO A 201 -5.20 -12.48 1.95
C PRO A 201 -4.38 -12.21 3.22
N GLY A 202 -4.96 -11.45 4.15
CA GLY A 202 -4.32 -10.97 5.37
C GLY A 202 -3.47 -9.71 5.19
N GLU A 203 -3.29 -9.21 3.97
CA GLU A 203 -2.49 -8.00 3.73
C GLU A 203 -3.33 -6.72 3.88
N ILE A 204 -2.79 -5.73 4.58
CA ILE A 204 -3.38 -4.39 4.75
C ILE A 204 -2.37 -3.29 4.42
N LEU A 205 -2.88 -2.10 4.08
CA LEU A 205 -2.12 -0.87 3.89
C LEU A 205 -2.57 0.18 4.90
N GLY A 206 -1.76 1.22 5.11
CA GLY A 206 -2.15 2.35 5.96
C GLY A 206 -3.36 3.14 5.44
N CYS A 207 -3.67 3.01 4.15
CA CYS A 207 -4.79 3.68 3.49
C CYS A 207 -5.91 2.73 3.03
N THR A 208 -5.78 1.43 3.31
CA THR A 208 -6.71 0.40 2.85
C THR A 208 -6.72 -0.78 3.81
N ALA A 209 -7.84 -1.00 4.50
CA ALA A 209 -8.04 -2.17 5.34
C ALA A 209 -9.44 -2.76 5.11
N PRO A 210 -9.59 -4.10 5.18
CA PRO A 210 -10.89 -4.73 5.01
C PRO A 210 -11.81 -4.47 6.22
N VAL A 211 -13.12 -4.45 5.97
CA VAL A 211 -14.14 -4.51 7.04
C VAL A 211 -14.42 -5.97 7.37
N LEU A 212 -14.21 -6.35 8.63
CA LEU A 212 -14.37 -7.70 9.14
C LEU A 212 -15.80 -7.87 9.66
N LYS A 213 -16.57 -8.76 9.02
CA LYS A 213 -17.95 -9.07 9.43
C LYS A 213 -18.07 -10.23 10.41
N CYS A 214 -17.03 -11.06 10.51
CA CYS A 214 -17.09 -12.37 11.17
C CYS A 214 -15.84 -12.64 12.02
N ALA A 215 -15.32 -11.64 12.71
CA ALA A 215 -14.21 -11.77 13.65
C ALA A 215 -14.56 -11.09 14.97
N ASP A 216 -14.19 -11.73 16.08
CA ASP A 216 -14.36 -11.17 17.42
C ASP A 216 -13.18 -10.25 17.76
N ILE A 217 -11.99 -10.56 17.22
CA ILE A 217 -10.76 -9.81 17.40
C ILE A 217 -9.96 -9.72 16.11
N ILE A 218 -9.07 -8.72 16.02
CA ILE A 218 -8.04 -8.61 14.99
C ILE A 218 -6.66 -8.73 15.65
N ILE A 219 -5.78 -9.53 15.06
CA ILE A 219 -4.37 -9.59 15.43
C ILE A 219 -3.54 -9.18 14.22
N TYR A 220 -2.78 -8.10 14.39
CA TYR A 220 -1.80 -7.62 13.43
C TYR A 220 -0.42 -8.20 13.74
N LEU A 221 0.19 -8.82 12.74
CA LEU A 221 1.58 -9.26 12.74
C LEU A 221 2.44 -8.15 12.13
N GLY A 222 3.28 -7.52 12.93
CA GLY A 222 4.21 -6.48 12.47
C GLY A 222 4.57 -5.49 13.56
N ASP A 223 5.49 -4.60 13.23
CA ASP A 223 5.85 -3.46 14.06
C ASP A 223 5.04 -2.21 13.69
N GLY A 224 5.18 -1.18 14.54
CA GLY A 224 4.42 0.07 14.42
C GLY A 224 2.92 -0.08 14.69
N GLN A 225 2.19 1.02 14.64
CA GLN A 225 0.72 1.03 14.74
C GLN A 225 0.05 1.46 13.44
N PHE A 226 0.75 2.21 12.57
CA PHE A 226 0.20 2.80 11.35
C PHE A 226 -0.71 1.88 10.52
N HIS A 227 -0.27 0.66 10.20
CA HIS A 227 -1.09 -0.28 9.42
C HIS A 227 -2.27 -0.85 10.24
N LEU A 228 -2.05 -1.17 11.51
CA LEU A 228 -3.10 -1.64 12.40
C LEU A 228 -4.18 -0.57 12.62
N GLU A 229 -3.81 0.69 12.76
CA GLU A 229 -4.75 1.81 12.86
C GLU A 229 -5.68 1.86 11.66
N ALA A 230 -5.20 1.53 10.45
CA ALA A 230 -6.08 1.45 9.29
C ALA A 230 -7.17 0.39 9.47
N ALA A 231 -6.82 -0.77 10.03
CA ALA A 231 -7.78 -1.81 10.38
C ALA A 231 -8.69 -1.41 11.55
N MET A 232 -8.18 -0.70 12.56
CA MET A 232 -8.99 -0.20 13.68
C MET A 232 -10.01 0.86 13.24
N ILE A 233 -9.61 1.81 12.38
CA ILE A 233 -10.52 2.80 11.79
C ILE A 233 -11.63 2.12 10.97
N ALA A 234 -11.30 1.07 10.21
CA ALA A 234 -12.28 0.32 9.43
C ALA A 234 -13.19 -0.58 10.30
N ASN A 235 -12.79 -0.87 11.54
CA ASN A 235 -13.45 -1.84 12.43
C ASN A 235 -13.48 -1.33 13.88
N PRO A 236 -14.20 -0.23 14.19
CA PRO A 236 -14.17 0.43 15.50
C PRO A 236 -14.59 -0.48 16.67
N GLU A 237 -15.49 -1.42 16.42
CA GLU A 237 -16.04 -2.32 17.45
C GLU A 237 -15.20 -3.58 17.70
N ILE A 238 -14.17 -3.83 16.90
CA ILE A 238 -13.37 -5.06 17.00
C ILE A 238 -12.12 -4.81 17.84
N GLN A 239 -11.90 -5.65 18.85
CA GLN A 239 -10.70 -5.56 19.67
C GLN A 239 -9.45 -5.86 18.85
N ALA A 240 -8.47 -4.96 18.91
CA ALA A 240 -7.24 -5.05 18.15
C ALA A 240 -6.04 -5.42 19.03
N TYR A 241 -5.21 -6.31 18.51
CA TYR A 241 -3.96 -6.71 19.11
C TYR A 241 -2.83 -6.61 18.10
N LYS A 242 -1.63 -6.31 18.59
CA LYS A 242 -0.40 -6.31 17.81
C LYS A 242 0.57 -7.33 18.37
N TYR A 243 1.13 -8.14 17.48
CA TYR A 243 2.30 -8.95 17.75
C TYR A 243 3.49 -8.39 16.98
N ASP A 244 4.46 -7.85 17.71
CA ASP A 244 5.72 -7.38 17.14
C ASP A 244 6.72 -8.55 17.09
N PRO A 245 7.10 -9.01 15.88
CA PRO A 245 7.94 -10.20 15.73
C PRO A 245 9.41 -9.97 16.09
N TYR A 246 9.86 -8.72 16.23
CA TYR A 246 11.26 -8.40 16.52
C TYR A 246 11.55 -8.48 18.02
N ASN A 247 10.70 -7.85 18.83
CA ASN A 247 10.83 -7.88 20.29
C ASN A 247 9.93 -8.92 20.97
N LYS A 248 9.13 -9.66 20.18
CA LYS A 248 8.21 -10.72 20.64
C LYS A 248 7.16 -10.20 21.63
N ARG A 249 6.74 -8.95 21.48
CA ARG A 249 5.76 -8.31 22.35
C ARG A 249 4.35 -8.44 21.76
N PHE A 250 3.40 -8.85 22.61
CA PHE A 250 1.99 -8.91 22.27
C PHE A 250 1.23 -7.87 23.10
N THR A 251 0.60 -6.91 22.43
CA THR A 251 -0.10 -5.79 23.06
C THR A 251 -1.51 -5.70 22.54
N ARG A 252 -2.43 -5.29 23.41
CA ARG A 252 -3.72 -4.74 22.99
C ARG A 252 -3.50 -3.31 22.54
N GLU A 253 -4.14 -2.93 21.45
CA GLU A 253 -4.05 -1.58 20.88
C GLU A 253 -5.47 -1.03 20.77
N ASP A 254 -5.61 0.27 21.01
CA ASP A 254 -6.87 0.98 20.89
C ASP A 254 -6.65 2.19 19.96
N TYR A 255 -7.71 2.69 19.34
CA TYR A 255 -7.67 3.88 18.49
C TYR A 255 -8.69 4.89 18.99
N GLU A 256 -8.30 6.17 19.07
CA GLU A 256 -9.16 7.24 19.57
C GLU A 256 -10.12 7.73 18.46
N HIS A 257 -11.10 6.89 18.09
CA HIS A 257 -12.06 7.21 17.02
C HIS A 257 -12.83 8.51 17.27
N GLU A 258 -13.27 8.76 18.50
CA GLU A 258 -14.00 9.98 18.86
C GLU A 258 -13.18 11.24 18.60
N ASP A 259 -11.91 11.24 18.99
CA ASP A 259 -11.02 12.38 18.78
C ASP A 259 -10.66 12.57 17.31
N MET A 260 -10.40 11.47 16.59
CA MET A 260 -10.22 11.50 15.14
C MET A 260 -11.43 12.14 14.45
N GLU A 261 -12.64 11.62 14.70
CA GLU A 261 -13.87 12.15 14.09
C GLU A 261 -14.13 13.60 14.46
N LYS A 262 -13.89 13.97 15.73
CA LYS A 262 -14.07 15.35 16.20
C LYS A 262 -13.15 16.31 15.45
N ILE A 263 -11.88 15.96 15.26
CA ILE A 263 -10.91 16.75 14.49
C ILE A 263 -11.36 16.85 13.03
N ARG A 264 -11.79 15.74 12.42
CA ARG A 264 -12.25 15.72 11.03
C ARG A 264 -13.51 16.56 10.81
N LYS A 265 -14.53 16.41 11.67
CA LYS A 265 -15.76 17.23 11.65
C LYS A 265 -15.44 18.71 11.84
N LYS A 266 -14.54 19.06 12.76
CA LYS A 266 -14.09 20.44 12.95
C LYS A 266 -13.47 21.01 11.67
N ASN A 267 -12.54 20.29 11.05
CA ASN A 267 -11.90 20.72 9.79
C ASN A 267 -12.91 20.91 8.66
N ILE A 268 -13.91 20.04 8.53
CA ILE A 268 -15.00 20.19 7.57
C ILE A 268 -15.82 21.45 7.84
N LEU A 269 -16.21 21.68 9.09
CA LEU A 269 -17.01 22.85 9.47
C LEU A 269 -16.27 24.17 9.22
N GLU A 270 -14.97 24.22 9.54
CA GLU A 270 -14.12 25.37 9.23
C GLU A 270 -14.01 25.58 7.71
N ALA A 271 -13.77 24.50 6.96
CA ALA A 271 -13.67 24.56 5.50
C ALA A 271 -14.98 24.93 4.80
N LYS A 272 -16.16 24.65 5.37
CA LYS A 272 -17.43 25.14 4.82
C LYS A 272 -17.45 26.67 4.69
N ASN A 273 -16.82 27.37 5.63
CA ASN A 273 -16.71 28.84 5.63
C ASN A 273 -15.53 29.38 4.81
N ALA A 274 -14.64 28.52 4.29
CA ALA A 274 -13.49 28.92 3.48
C ALA A 274 -13.93 29.40 2.08
N GLY A 275 -13.26 30.43 1.55
CA GLY A 275 -13.54 31.00 0.23
C GLY A 275 -12.57 30.54 -0.86
N ILE A 276 -11.28 30.40 -0.54
CA ILE A 276 -10.23 30.02 -1.49
C ILE A 276 -9.53 28.74 -1.02
N PHE A 277 -9.58 27.70 -1.84
CA PHE A 277 -9.00 26.39 -1.56
C PHE A 277 -7.72 26.15 -2.33
N GLY A 278 -6.73 25.55 -1.66
CA GLY A 278 -5.63 24.87 -2.33
C GLY A 278 -5.99 23.43 -2.63
N VAL A 279 -6.04 23.04 -3.91
CA VAL A 279 -6.25 21.66 -4.35
C VAL A 279 -4.88 21.05 -4.63
N ILE A 280 -4.38 20.25 -3.69
CA ILE A 280 -3.03 19.68 -3.74
C ILE A 280 -3.08 18.34 -4.48
N MET A 281 -2.33 18.22 -5.57
CA MET A 281 -2.03 16.94 -6.21
C MET A 281 -0.69 16.41 -5.70
N GLY A 282 -0.71 15.25 -5.05
CA GLY A 282 0.50 14.54 -4.64
C GLY A 282 1.31 14.09 -5.86
N THR A 283 2.58 14.48 -5.93
CA THR A 283 3.50 14.08 -7.00
C THR A 283 4.50 13.00 -6.58
N LEU A 284 4.40 12.51 -5.34
CA LEU A 284 5.22 11.38 -4.91
C LEU A 284 4.69 10.08 -5.51
N GLY A 285 5.44 9.53 -6.46
CA GLY A 285 5.05 8.37 -7.26
C GLY A 285 3.67 8.53 -7.90
N ARG A 286 2.73 7.68 -7.49
CA ARG A 286 1.36 7.56 -8.03
C ARG A 286 0.28 7.82 -6.97
N GLN A 287 0.59 8.63 -5.94
CA GLN A 287 -0.38 9.02 -4.92
C GLN A 287 -1.48 9.94 -5.46
N GLY A 288 -1.12 10.91 -6.29
CA GLY A 288 -2.08 11.87 -6.86
C GLY A 288 -2.78 11.38 -8.12
N SER A 289 -3.96 11.96 -8.39
CA SER A 289 -4.76 11.67 -9.57
C SER A 289 -5.26 12.98 -10.22
N PRO A 290 -4.83 13.29 -11.47
CA PRO A 290 -5.34 14.47 -12.18
C PRO A 290 -6.86 14.46 -12.34
N LYS A 291 -7.46 13.27 -12.51
CA LYS A 291 -8.91 13.11 -12.64
C LYS A 291 -9.64 13.56 -11.37
N VAL A 292 -9.13 13.17 -10.21
CA VAL A 292 -9.70 13.57 -8.92
C VAL A 292 -9.48 15.07 -8.68
N VAL A 293 -8.32 15.61 -9.07
CA VAL A 293 -8.05 17.06 -9.00
C VAL A 293 -9.07 17.85 -9.83
N ASP A 294 -9.30 17.46 -11.08
CA ASP A 294 -10.26 18.13 -11.96
C ASP A 294 -11.69 18.03 -11.41
N HIS A 295 -12.05 16.86 -10.87
CA HIS A 295 -13.35 16.64 -10.24
C HIS A 295 -13.55 17.56 -9.02
N ILE A 296 -12.63 17.53 -8.05
CA ILE A 296 -12.69 18.34 -6.82
C ILE A 296 -12.66 19.84 -7.15
N ARG A 297 -11.82 20.27 -8.11
CA ARG A 297 -11.77 21.67 -8.55
C ARG A 297 -13.15 22.12 -9.04
N LYS A 298 -13.78 21.32 -9.90
CA LYS A 298 -15.11 21.62 -10.44
C LYS A 298 -16.16 21.72 -9.34
N GLN A 299 -16.17 20.78 -8.38
CA GLN A 299 -17.14 20.80 -7.28
C GLN A 299 -17.03 22.05 -6.43
N LEU A 300 -15.80 22.46 -6.09
CA LEU A 300 -15.56 23.69 -5.34
C LEU A 300 -16.07 24.92 -6.12
N GLU A 301 -15.79 24.99 -7.42
CA GLU A 301 -16.26 26.07 -8.29
C GLU A 301 -17.80 26.11 -8.40
N ASP A 302 -18.46 24.95 -8.52
CA ASP A 302 -19.92 24.81 -8.62
C ASP A 302 -20.64 25.34 -7.36
N VAL A 303 -20.01 25.26 -6.18
CA VAL A 303 -20.52 25.84 -4.92
C VAL A 303 -19.99 27.26 -4.63
N GLY A 304 -19.41 27.93 -5.63
CA GLY A 304 -18.96 29.32 -5.54
C GLY A 304 -17.64 29.54 -4.80
N LYS A 305 -16.84 28.49 -4.58
CA LYS A 305 -15.51 28.57 -3.97
C LYS A 305 -14.44 28.71 -5.06
N LYS A 306 -13.34 29.41 -4.76
CA LYS A 306 -12.18 29.50 -5.67
C LYS A 306 -11.23 28.36 -5.38
N ALA A 307 -10.62 27.79 -6.42
CA ALA A 307 -9.66 26.70 -6.30
C ALA A 307 -8.33 27.04 -6.99
N VAL A 308 -7.22 26.76 -6.31
CA VAL A 308 -5.85 26.88 -6.84
C VAL A 308 -5.21 25.50 -6.81
N VAL A 309 -4.80 24.98 -7.97
CA VAL A 309 -4.13 23.69 -8.06
C VAL A 309 -2.65 23.84 -7.68
N ILE A 310 -2.17 22.96 -6.79
CA ILE A 310 -0.81 22.96 -6.26
C ILE A 310 -0.22 21.56 -6.42
N LEU A 311 0.99 21.45 -6.93
CA LEU A 311 1.73 20.19 -7.00
C LEU A 311 2.73 20.11 -5.84
N LEU A 312 2.69 19.02 -5.06
CA LEU A 312 3.64 18.78 -3.97
C LEU A 312 4.02 17.30 -3.91
N SER A 313 5.31 16.99 -3.79
CA SER A 313 5.78 15.63 -3.49
C SER A 313 5.51 15.30 -2.02
N GLU A 314 5.89 16.21 -1.13
CA GLU A 314 5.67 16.09 0.31
C GLU A 314 4.81 17.24 0.83
N ILE A 315 3.87 16.88 1.71
CA ILE A 315 2.91 17.81 2.31
C ILE A 315 3.18 17.84 3.82
N TYR A 316 3.63 18.98 4.31
CA TYR A 316 3.92 19.18 5.74
C TYR A 316 3.52 20.60 6.18
N PRO A 317 3.27 20.83 7.48
CA PRO A 317 2.65 22.05 7.98
C PRO A 317 3.35 23.34 7.54
N THR A 318 4.66 23.44 7.75
CA THR A 318 5.44 24.64 7.44
C THR A 318 5.45 24.97 5.94
N LYS A 319 5.26 23.97 5.06
CA LYS A 319 5.09 24.21 3.62
C LYS A 319 3.77 24.90 3.31
N LEU A 320 2.68 24.42 3.92
CA LEU A 320 1.33 24.92 3.66
C LEU A 320 1.11 26.31 4.27
N GLU A 321 1.79 26.63 5.37
CA GLU A 321 1.78 27.97 5.99
C GLU A 321 2.24 29.09 5.05
N LEU A 322 3.12 28.78 4.09
CA LEU A 322 3.60 29.75 3.10
C LEU A 322 2.49 30.27 2.18
N PHE A 323 1.40 29.51 2.01
CA PHE A 323 0.25 29.93 1.21
C PHE A 323 -0.73 30.76 2.05
N THR A 324 -0.34 32.00 2.33
CA THR A 324 -1.08 32.90 3.23
C THR A 324 -2.48 33.27 2.73
N ARG A 325 -2.72 33.24 1.41
CA ARG A 325 -3.99 33.64 0.75
C ARG A 325 -5.01 32.50 0.58
N LEU A 326 -4.69 31.28 0.97
CA LEU A 326 -5.61 30.14 0.89
C LEU A 326 -6.25 29.91 2.26
N ASP A 327 -7.51 29.56 2.30
CA ASP A 327 -8.27 29.41 3.56
C ASP A 327 -8.29 27.95 4.04
N ALA A 328 -8.30 27.00 3.10
CA ALA A 328 -8.32 25.56 3.36
C ALA A 328 -7.64 24.79 2.23
N PHE A 329 -7.35 23.51 2.46
CA PHE A 329 -6.72 22.62 1.48
C PHE A 329 -7.48 21.31 1.32
N VAL A 330 -7.51 20.80 0.10
CA VAL A 330 -7.88 19.41 -0.20
C VAL A 330 -6.63 18.72 -0.75
N GLN A 331 -6.22 17.60 -0.15
CA GLN A 331 -5.09 16.82 -0.65
C GLN A 331 -5.55 15.56 -1.38
N ILE A 332 -5.07 15.39 -2.61
CA ILE A 332 -5.19 14.21 -3.44
C ILE A 332 -3.81 13.53 -3.41
N ALA A 333 -3.47 12.93 -2.28
CA ALA A 333 -2.22 12.22 -2.02
C ALA A 333 -2.47 11.07 -1.00
N CYS A 334 -1.62 10.90 0.02
CA CYS A 334 -1.85 9.95 1.10
C CYS A 334 -2.98 10.42 2.04
N PRO A 335 -4.07 9.66 2.24
CA PRO A 335 -5.19 10.07 3.10
C PRO A 335 -4.80 10.26 4.57
N ARG A 336 -3.78 9.54 5.03
CA ARG A 336 -3.29 9.59 6.42
C ARG A 336 -2.70 10.94 6.81
N LEU A 337 -2.31 11.78 5.84
CA LEU A 337 -1.90 13.16 6.11
C LEU A 337 -3.03 14.01 6.69
N SER A 338 -4.25 13.83 6.19
CA SER A 338 -5.42 14.50 6.75
C SER A 338 -5.88 13.83 8.04
N ILE A 339 -5.91 12.50 8.07
CA ILE A 339 -6.49 11.73 9.17
C ILE A 339 -5.63 11.84 10.45
N ASP A 340 -4.33 11.57 10.35
CA ASP A 340 -3.46 11.54 11.54
C ASP A 340 -2.88 12.91 11.84
N TRP A 341 -2.47 13.63 10.80
CA TRP A 341 -1.70 14.87 10.94
C TRP A 341 -2.54 16.13 10.76
N GLY A 342 -3.86 16.00 10.53
CA GLY A 342 -4.74 17.13 10.24
C GLY A 342 -4.72 18.22 11.32
N HIS A 343 -4.48 17.86 12.57
CA HIS A 343 -4.37 18.80 13.69
C HIS A 343 -3.06 19.62 13.71
N ALA A 344 -2.02 19.14 13.02
CA ALA A 344 -0.73 19.82 12.93
C ALA A 344 -0.73 20.95 11.89
N PHE A 345 -1.74 21.03 11.03
CA PHE A 345 -1.87 22.10 10.03
C PHE A 345 -2.66 23.28 10.61
N SER A 346 -2.16 24.50 10.38
CA SER A 346 -2.82 25.74 10.82
C SER A 346 -4.11 26.07 10.08
N LYS A 347 -4.37 25.38 8.96
CA LYS A 347 -5.57 25.51 8.12
C LYS A 347 -6.14 24.11 7.85
N PRO A 348 -7.46 23.98 7.65
CA PRO A 348 -8.07 22.67 7.39
C PRO A 348 -7.41 21.96 6.21
N LEU A 349 -6.92 20.74 6.45
CA LEU A 349 -6.43 19.82 5.42
C LEU A 349 -7.40 18.66 5.27
N LEU A 350 -8.13 18.64 4.16
CA LEU A 350 -9.19 17.68 3.87
C LEU A 350 -8.72 16.55 2.95
N THR A 351 -9.28 15.37 3.15
CA THR A 351 -9.31 14.32 2.13
C THR A 351 -10.33 14.68 1.03
N PRO A 352 -10.29 14.02 -0.13
CA PRO A 352 -11.26 14.24 -1.20
C PRO A 352 -12.71 13.87 -0.80
N TYR A 353 -12.89 12.83 0.03
CA TYR A 353 -14.19 12.48 0.63
C TYR A 353 -14.78 13.65 1.44
N GLU A 354 -13.97 14.28 2.28
CA GLU A 354 -14.43 15.38 3.12
C GLU A 354 -14.69 16.66 2.33
N ALA A 355 -13.95 16.88 1.24
CA ALA A 355 -14.23 17.95 0.31
C ALA A 355 -15.60 17.78 -0.35
N ALA A 356 -15.99 16.54 -0.71
CA ALA A 356 -17.33 16.26 -1.23
C ALA A 356 -18.43 16.59 -0.20
N ILE A 357 -18.18 16.38 1.10
CA ILE A 357 -19.08 16.82 2.19
C ILE A 357 -19.15 18.36 2.27
N VAL A 358 -18.02 19.05 2.14
CA VAL A 358 -17.97 20.52 2.13
C VAL A 358 -18.77 21.08 0.96
N CYS A 359 -18.72 20.42 -0.21
CA CYS A 359 -19.50 20.78 -1.39
C CYS A 359 -20.97 20.33 -1.33
N GLY A 360 -21.38 19.60 -0.28
CA GLY A 360 -22.76 19.16 -0.09
C GLY A 360 -23.22 18.03 -1.02
N GLU A 361 -22.30 17.29 -1.63
CA GLU A 361 -22.64 16.16 -2.50
C GLU A 361 -23.01 14.90 -1.73
N ILE A 362 -22.34 14.70 -0.60
CA ILE A 362 -22.52 13.56 0.28
C ILE A 362 -22.65 14.05 1.73
N GLU A 363 -23.30 13.25 2.54
CA GLU A 363 -23.39 13.48 3.98
C GLU A 363 -22.22 12.78 4.70
N TRP A 364 -21.94 13.23 5.92
CA TRP A 364 -21.02 12.51 6.82
C TRP A 364 -21.53 11.07 7.03
N HIS A 365 -20.61 10.12 7.10
CA HIS A 365 -20.95 8.71 7.29
C HIS A 365 -21.79 8.51 8.55
N LYS A 366 -22.70 7.54 8.52
CA LYS A 366 -23.55 7.23 9.69
C LYS A 366 -22.68 6.68 10.82
N GLU A 367 -23.07 6.89 12.08
CA GLU A 367 -22.35 6.39 13.26
C GLU A 367 -22.06 4.87 13.17
N ASP A 368 -22.96 4.09 12.56
CA ASP A 368 -22.78 2.63 12.37
C ASP A 368 -21.90 2.25 11.16
N SER A 369 -21.24 3.20 10.51
CA SER A 369 -20.40 2.97 9.33
C SER A 369 -18.97 3.48 9.55
N SER A 370 -17.98 2.80 8.98
CA SER A 370 -16.58 3.19 9.13
C SER A 370 -16.25 4.44 8.31
N TYR A 371 -15.35 5.29 8.84
CA TYR A 371 -14.74 6.36 8.05
C TYR A 371 -14.07 5.79 6.79
N PRO A 372 -14.36 6.30 5.58
CA PRO A 372 -13.89 5.69 4.35
C PRO A 372 -12.37 5.83 4.16
N MET A 373 -11.71 4.69 4.07
CA MET A 373 -10.30 4.54 3.68
C MET A 373 -10.14 3.39 2.69
N ASP A 374 -10.69 3.62 1.50
CA ASP A 374 -10.80 2.66 0.41
C ASP A 374 -9.89 3.04 -0.79
N PHE A 375 -8.82 3.78 -0.52
CA PHE A 375 -7.84 4.16 -1.53
C PHE A 375 -7.29 2.89 -2.20
N TYR A 376 -7.19 2.89 -3.53
CA TYR A 376 -6.73 1.75 -4.34
C TYR A 376 -7.58 0.47 -4.26
N ALA A 377 -8.72 0.50 -3.57
CA ALA A 377 -9.65 -0.63 -3.58
C ALA A 377 -10.41 -0.66 -4.92
N ASN A 378 -10.57 -1.86 -5.49
CA ASN A 378 -11.37 -2.03 -6.72
C ASN A 378 -12.84 -1.60 -6.57
N ALA A 379 -13.34 -1.56 -5.34
CA ALA A 379 -14.71 -1.21 -4.99
C ALA A 379 -14.77 0.09 -4.18
N SER A 380 -14.04 1.11 -4.62
CA SER A 380 -14.11 2.45 -4.02
C SER A 380 -15.55 3.00 -3.99
N LEU A 381 -15.88 3.70 -2.92
CA LEU A 381 -17.20 4.21 -2.56
C LEU A 381 -17.59 5.47 -3.35
N GLY A 382 -16.66 6.05 -4.13
CA GLY A 382 -16.97 7.18 -5.00
C GLY A 382 -15.81 7.70 -5.85
N PRO A 383 -16.04 8.78 -6.63
CA PRO A 383 -15.07 9.37 -7.56
C PRO A 383 -13.92 10.14 -6.88
N TRP A 384 -13.69 9.93 -5.58
CA TRP A 384 -12.77 10.69 -4.74
C TRP A 384 -11.48 9.93 -4.39
N THR A 385 -11.32 8.68 -4.83
CA THR A 385 -10.06 7.94 -4.75
C THR A 385 -9.42 7.80 -6.14
N PRO A 386 -8.07 7.70 -6.24
CA PRO A 386 -7.35 7.44 -7.49
C PRO A 386 -7.76 6.16 -8.22
#